data_AF-A0A1A8NQS5-F1
#
_entry.id   AF-A0A1A8NQS5-F1
#
_cell.length_a   1.000
_cell.length_b   1.000
_cell.length_c   1.000
_cell.angle_alpha   90.00
_cell.angle_beta   90.00
_cell.angle_gamma   90.00
#
_symmetry.space_group_name_H-M   'P 1'
#
loop_
_entity.id
_entity.type
_entity.pdbx_description
1 polymer ?
#
loop_
_entity_poly.entity_id
_entity_poly.type
_entity_poly.pdbx_seq_one_letter_code
_entity_poly.pdbx_strand_id
1 'polypeptide(L)'
;VDSSLSITEELLALRPMHGTTTGQDLYEEVPRCVNEMGLPWEKLVGLMTDGAPAMCGHKSGLVARMHERMQEQNVTGELTAYHCIIHQESEMTRPRPCSCRFI
;
A
#
# COMPACT_ATOMS: atom_id res chain seq x y z
N VAL A 1 13.11 17.87 6.51
CA VAL A 1 13.85 17.05 7.49
C VAL A 1 14.22 17.97 8.62
N ASP A 2 13.82 17.63 9.85
CA ASP A 2 14.19 18.42 11.02
C ASP A 2 15.72 18.33 11.25
N SER A 3 16.26 19.26 12.02
CA SER A 3 17.71 19.29 12.31
C SER A 3 18.18 18.09 13.15
N SER A 4 17.24 17.30 13.70
CA SER A 4 17.49 16.11 14.49
C SER A 4 17.54 14.81 13.68
N LEU A 5 17.20 14.83 12.38
CA LEU A 5 17.08 13.63 11.53
C LEU A 5 16.20 12.54 12.18
N SER A 6 15.21 12.96 12.96
CA SER A 6 14.35 12.04 13.72
C SER A 6 13.30 11.43 12.81
N ILE A 7 13.27 10.10 12.73
CA ILE A 7 12.20 9.34 12.07
C ILE A 7 11.20 8.95 13.15
N THR A 8 9.92 9.27 12.93
CA THR A 8 8.82 8.89 13.82
C THR A 8 7.89 7.96 13.06
N GLU A 9 7.52 6.85 13.69
CA GLU A 9 6.57 5.88 13.16
C GLU A 9 5.34 5.86 14.07
N GLU A 10 4.15 6.05 13.48
CA GLU A 10 2.88 6.09 14.21
C GLU A 10 1.83 5.23 13.50
N LEU A 11 0.96 4.60 14.28
CA LEU A 11 -0.18 3.86 13.76
C LEU A 11 -1.32 4.85 13.43
N LEU A 12 -1.60 5.02 12.14
CA LEU A 12 -2.64 5.94 11.68
C LEU A 12 -4.06 5.45 12.01
N ALA A 13 -4.38 4.20 11.68
CA ALA A 13 -5.71 3.64 11.85
C ALA A 13 -5.68 2.10 11.85
N LEU A 14 -6.65 1.51 12.52
CA LEU A 14 -7.00 0.09 12.42
C LEU A 14 -8.48 -0.02 12.02
N ARG A 15 -8.74 -0.48 10.79
CA ARG A 15 -10.10 -0.56 10.23
C ARG A 15 -10.55 -2.00 10.07
N PRO A 16 -11.65 -2.41 10.72
CA PRO A 16 -12.23 -3.72 10.47
C PRO A 16 -12.96 -3.72 9.12
N MET A 17 -12.58 -4.64 8.22
CA MET A 17 -13.30 -4.88 6.97
C MET A 17 -14.25 -6.05 7.14
N HIS A 18 -15.49 -5.89 6.68
CA HIS A 18 -16.53 -6.90 6.79
C HIS A 18 -16.92 -7.40 5.40
N GLY A 19 -17.11 -8.71 5.26
CA GLY A 19 -17.47 -9.32 3.98
C GLY A 19 -16.24 -9.66 3.15
N THR A 20 -15.87 -8.79 2.21
CA THR A 20 -14.74 -9.01 1.29
C THR A 20 -13.54 -8.14 1.63
N THR A 21 -12.38 -8.56 1.11
CA THR A 21 -11.11 -7.83 1.22
C THR A 21 -10.50 -7.70 -0.18
N THR A 22 -11.22 -7.04 -1.08
CA THR A 22 -10.76 -6.76 -2.43
C THR A 22 -9.92 -5.49 -2.48
N GLY A 23 -9.23 -5.26 -3.59
CA GLY A 23 -8.51 -3.99 -3.79
C GLY A 23 -9.42 -2.76 -3.82
N GLN A 24 -10.72 -2.93 -4.14
CA GLN A 24 -11.71 -1.86 -4.04
C GLN A 24 -12.02 -1.55 -2.57
N ASP A 25 -12.30 -2.57 -1.76
CA ASP A 25 -12.63 -2.41 -0.33
C ASP A 25 -11.49 -1.70 0.41
N LEU A 26 -10.24 -2.10 0.11
CA LEU A 26 -9.04 -1.46 0.64
C LEU A 26 -8.89 -0.01 0.15
N TYR A 27 -9.16 0.25 -1.13
CA TYR A 27 -9.08 1.58 -1.72
C TYR A 27 -10.15 2.54 -1.19
N GLU A 28 -11.29 2.05 -0.69
CA GLU A 28 -12.28 2.91 -0.06
C GLU A 28 -11.84 3.35 1.35
N GLU A 29 -11.25 2.43 2.12
CA GLU A 29 -10.88 2.71 3.50
C GLU A 29 -9.56 3.50 3.64
N VAL A 30 -8.56 3.30 2.76
CA VAL A 30 -7.27 4.01 2.86
C VAL A 30 -7.42 5.53 2.70
N PRO A 31 -8.02 6.06 1.61
CA PRO A 31 -8.25 7.49 1.46
C PRO A 31 -9.18 8.07 2.50
N ARG A 32 -10.16 7.30 2.95
CA ARG A 32 -11.02 7.70 4.07
C ARG A 32 -10.19 7.97 5.32
N CYS A 33 -9.28 7.06 5.69
CA CYS A 33 -8.39 7.25 6.83
C CYS A 33 -7.47 8.47 6.67
N VAL A 34 -6.84 8.63 5.50
CA VAL A 34 -5.95 9.76 5.19
C VAL A 34 -6.70 11.10 5.31
N ASN A 35 -7.92 11.17 4.79
CA ASN A 35 -8.77 12.36 4.83
C ASN A 35 -9.28 12.66 6.25
N GLU A 36 -9.74 11.65 7.00
CA GLU A 36 -10.21 11.80 8.39
C GLU A 36 -9.10 12.36 9.30
N MET A 37 -7.85 12.03 9.00
CA MET A 37 -6.66 12.51 9.73
C MET A 37 -6.10 13.83 9.19
N GLY A 38 -6.69 14.38 8.13
CA GLY A 38 -6.25 15.64 7.52
C GLY A 38 -4.83 15.59 6.95
N LEU A 39 -4.35 14.41 6.56
CA LEU A 39 -3.01 14.25 6.03
C LEU A 39 -2.94 14.74 4.57
N PRO A 40 -1.91 15.54 4.22
CA PRO A 40 -1.74 16.03 2.85
C PRO A 40 -1.31 14.88 1.92
N TRP A 41 -2.04 14.70 0.83
CA TRP A 41 -1.77 13.68 -0.19
C TRP A 41 -0.45 13.87 -0.91
N GLU A 42 0.03 15.12 -1.00
CA GLU A 42 1.29 15.50 -1.62
C GLU A 42 2.51 14.99 -0.85
N LYS A 43 2.32 14.60 0.42
CA LYS A 43 3.38 13.99 1.23
C LYS A 43 3.37 12.46 1.17
N LEU A 44 2.39 11.84 0.50
CA LEU A 44 2.37 10.40 0.30
C LEU A 44 3.36 10.04 -0.81
N VAL A 45 4.49 9.44 -0.41
CA VAL A 45 5.58 9.08 -1.34
C VAL A 45 5.74 7.58 -1.53
N GLY A 46 5.18 6.77 -0.64
CA GLY A 46 5.35 5.33 -0.68
C GLY A 46 4.20 4.55 -0.07
N LEU A 47 4.01 3.34 -0.58
CA LEU A 47 3.01 2.39 -0.11
C LEU A 47 3.65 1.01 0.04
N MET A 48 3.65 0.45 1.26
CA MET A 48 4.16 -0.90 1.52
C MET A 48 2.99 -1.86 1.71
N THR A 49 2.99 -2.98 0.98
CA THR A 49 1.91 -3.97 1.00
C THR A 49 2.45 -5.39 1.10
N ASP A 50 1.64 -6.35 1.54
CA ASP A 50 2.04 -7.77 1.69
C ASP A 50 2.12 -8.57 0.38
N GLY A 51 2.02 -7.91 -0.79
CA GLY A 51 2.12 -8.59 -2.07
C GLY A 51 0.85 -9.32 -2.54
N ALA A 52 -0.19 -9.44 -1.71
CA ALA A 52 -1.40 -10.16 -2.08
C ALA A 52 -2.06 -9.54 -3.33
N PRO A 53 -2.75 -10.35 -4.17
CA PRO A 53 -3.39 -9.85 -5.39
C PRO A 53 -4.38 -8.69 -5.18
N ALA A 54 -5.06 -8.65 -4.02
CA ALA A 54 -5.95 -7.55 -3.65
C ALA A 54 -5.20 -6.22 -3.44
N MET A 55 -3.93 -6.25 -3.05
CA MET A 55 -3.11 -5.05 -2.87
C MET A 55 -2.26 -4.72 -4.09
N CYS A 56 -1.59 -5.71 -4.68
CA CYS A 56 -0.61 -5.50 -5.77
C CYS A 56 -1.15 -5.80 -7.18
N GLY A 57 -2.41 -6.19 -7.33
CA GLY A 57 -3.00 -6.50 -8.63
C GLY A 57 -2.88 -5.34 -9.61
N HIS A 58 -2.31 -5.59 -10.79
CA HIS A 58 -1.96 -4.56 -11.77
C HIS A 58 -3.10 -3.64 -12.21
N LYS A 59 -4.35 -4.14 -12.21
CA LYS A 59 -5.54 -3.38 -12.63
C LYS A 59 -6.52 -3.07 -11.51
N SER A 60 -6.68 -3.97 -10.55
CA SER A 60 -7.74 -3.90 -9.55
C SER A 60 -7.22 -3.89 -8.12
N GLY A 61 -5.91 -3.98 -7.92
CA GLY A 61 -5.28 -3.92 -6.62
C GLY A 61 -5.27 -2.50 -6.04
N LEU A 62 -5.12 -2.41 -4.73
CA LEU A 62 -4.98 -1.14 -4.01
C LEU A 62 -3.93 -0.22 -4.64
N VAL A 63 -2.74 -0.75 -4.94
CA VAL A 63 -1.61 0.03 -5.50
C VAL A 63 -2.01 0.72 -6.82
N ALA A 64 -2.62 -0.03 -7.75
CA ALA A 64 -3.04 0.50 -9.04
C ALA A 64 -4.06 1.65 -8.86
N ARG A 65 -5.04 1.48 -7.97
CA ARG A 65 -6.07 2.48 -7.68
C ARG A 65 -5.52 3.73 -7.01
N MET A 66 -4.53 3.57 -6.13
CA MET A 66 -3.85 4.71 -5.49
C MET A 66 -3.04 5.52 -6.49
N HIS A 67 -2.40 4.86 -7.47
CA HIS A 67 -1.75 5.56 -8.58
C HIS A 67 -2.74 6.37 -9.42
N GLU A 68 -3.88 5.78 -9.80
CA GLU A 68 -4.95 6.46 -10.55
C GLU A 68 -5.44 7.70 -9.78
N ARG A 69 -5.73 7.56 -8.48
CA ARG A 69 -6.14 8.68 -7.62
C ARG A 69 -5.12 9.81 -7.58
N MET A 70 -3.82 9.50 -7.44
CA MET A 70 -2.79 10.53 -7.37
C MET A 70 -2.65 11.28 -8.70
N GLN A 71 -2.87 10.60 -9.83
CA GLN A 71 -2.96 11.23 -11.15
C GLN A 71 -4.18 12.14 -11.27
N GLU A 72 -5.36 11.69 -10.82
CA GLU A 72 -6.59 12.49 -10.82
C GLU A 72 -6.49 13.76 -9.96
N GLN A 73 -5.77 13.68 -8.84
CA GLN A 73 -5.55 14.81 -7.93
C GLN A 73 -4.39 15.71 -8.37
N ASN A 74 -3.75 15.41 -9.50
CA ASN A 74 -2.62 16.15 -10.06
C ASN A 74 -1.46 16.30 -9.05
N VAL A 75 -1.26 15.28 -8.20
CA VAL A 75 -0.15 15.21 -7.26
C VAL A 75 1.11 14.92 -8.06
N THR A 76 2.09 15.83 -7.99
CA THR A 76 3.33 15.75 -8.77
C THR A 76 4.33 14.71 -8.25
N GLY A 77 4.09 14.16 -7.05
CA GLY A 77 4.93 13.13 -6.44
C GLY A 77 4.69 11.75 -7.05
N GLU A 78 5.78 11.04 -7.34
CA GLU A 78 5.72 9.63 -7.73
C GLU A 78 5.47 8.75 -6.49
N LEU A 79 4.39 7.97 -6.51
CA LEU A 79 4.11 6.97 -5.47
C LEU A 79 4.97 5.73 -5.71
N THR A 80 5.84 5.38 -4.77
CA THR A 80 6.61 4.14 -4.89
C THR A 80 5.92 3.01 -4.11
N ALA A 81 5.59 1.93 -4.81
CA ALA A 81 5.03 0.74 -4.17
C ALA A 81 6.13 -0.25 -3.78
N TYR A 82 6.09 -0.74 -2.54
CA TYR A 82 7.02 -1.70 -1.98
C TYR A 82 6.29 -2.96 -1.53
N HIS A 83 6.96 -4.10 -1.66
CA HIS A 83 6.56 -5.33 -0.98
C HIS A 83 7.12 -5.28 0.46
N CYS A 84 6.31 -5.66 1.44
CA CYS A 84 6.71 -5.83 2.83
C CYS A 84 7.87 -6.82 2.93
N ILE A 85 8.99 -6.35 3.51
CA ILE A 85 10.21 -7.14 3.69
C ILE A 85 9.95 -8.43 4.49
N ILE A 86 9.09 -8.36 5.51
CA ILE A 86 8.76 -9.51 6.35
C ILE A 86 8.03 -10.59 5.52
N HIS A 87 7.15 -10.17 4.63
CA HIS A 87 6.45 -11.09 3.74
C HIS A 87 7.42 -11.73 2.75
N GLN A 88 8.25 -10.91 2.09
CA GLN A 88 9.23 -11.36 1.11
C GLN A 88 10.21 -12.40 1.68
N GLU A 89 10.73 -12.19 2.89
CA GLU A 89 11.61 -13.15 3.57
C GLU A 89 10.88 -14.47 3.89
N SER A 90 9.61 -14.37 4.33
CA SER A 90 8.79 -15.55 4.61
C SER A 90 8.47 -16.38 3.37
N GLU A 91 8.26 -15.73 2.21
CA GLU A 91 8.02 -16.40 0.94
C GLU A 91 9.29 -17.03 0.36
N MET A 92 10.42 -16.34 0.47
CA MET A 92 11.72 -16.82 -0.03
C MET A 92 12.14 -18.12 0.66
N THR A 93 11.81 -18.28 1.94
CA THR A 93 12.14 -19.47 2.72
C THR A 93 11.14 -20.62 2.55
N ARG A 94 10.01 -20.40 1.85
CA ARG A 94 9.06 -21.47 1.57
C ARG A 94 9.59 -22.41 0.48
N PRO A 95 9.54 -23.74 0.69
CA PRO A 95 9.89 -24.69 -0.35
C PRO A 95 8.97 -24.47 -1.56
N ARG A 96 9.56 -24.04 -2.69
CA ARG A 96 8.81 -23.79 -3.92
C ARG A 96 8.21 -25.12 -4.40
N PRO A 97 6.87 -25.23 -4.54
CA PRO A 97 6.30 -26.34 -5.27
C PRO A 97 6.83 -26.27 -6.72
N CYS A 98 7.14 -27.43 -7.32
CA CYS A 98 7.80 -27.55 -8.63
C CYS A 98 7.07 -26.86 -9.81
N SER A 99 5.91 -26.24 -9.59
CA SER A 99 5.03 -25.64 -10.60
C SER A 99 4.96 -24.12 -10.60
N CYS A 100 5.53 -23.39 -9.64
CA CYS A 100 5.47 -21.92 -9.62
C CYS A 100 6.67 -21.28 -10.34
N ARG A 101 6.46 -20.84 -11.59
CA ARG A 101 7.28 -19.79 -12.22
C ARG A 101 6.84 -18.44 -11.65
N PHE A 102 7.80 -17.65 -11.19
CA PHE A 102 7.59 -16.23 -10.89
C PHE A 102 7.10 -15.52 -12.15
N ILE A 103 6.03 -14.73 -12.00
CA ILE A 103 5.71 -13.62 -12.90
C ILE A 103 6.50 -12.41 -12.36
#